data_AF-G0QLE9-F1
#
_entry.id   AF-G0QLE9-F1
#
_cell.length_a   1.000
_cell.length_b   1.000
_cell.length_c   1.000
_cell.angle_alpha   90.00
_cell.angle_beta   90.00
_cell.angle_gamma   90.00
#
_symmetry.space_group_name_H-M   'P 1'
#
loop_
_entity.id
_entity.type
_entity.pdbx_description
1 polymer ?
#
loop_
_entity_poly.entity_id
_entity_poly.type
_entity_poly.pdbx_seq_one_letter_code
_entity_poly.pdbx_strand_id
1 'polypeptide(L)'
;MLGTKFGISSRCFPSTILKLGYQPETIPKGNCYQFQCAAEGREVYVLVAGQKVVCQQNSQKLSVKGYSGYIVCPDNIFKFCRYKRFCPNFCSANGVCINNRCICLKGFYGPDCYSNKPV
;
A
#
# COMPACT_ATOMS: atom_id res chain seq x y z
N MET A 1 14.82 -2.50 11.81
CA MET A 1 13.84 -1.77 10.99
C MET A 1 12.46 -2.34 11.29
N LEU A 2 11.62 -1.61 12.05
CA LEU A 2 10.36 -2.15 12.58
C LEU A 2 9.22 -1.94 11.56
N GLY A 3 8.59 -3.02 11.12
CA GLY A 3 7.32 -2.99 10.39
C GLY A 3 7.41 -3.00 8.85
N THR A 4 8.60 -3.04 8.25
CA THR A 4 8.75 -3.14 6.79
C THR A 4 8.34 -4.52 6.28
N LYS A 5 7.09 -4.66 5.85
CA LYS A 5 6.67 -5.80 5.02
C LYS A 5 6.82 -5.43 3.55
N PHE A 6 7.57 -6.21 2.78
CA PHE A 6 7.71 -6.01 1.34
C PHE A 6 6.71 -6.92 0.61
N GLY A 7 5.84 -6.35 -0.23
CA GLY A 7 4.82 -7.09 -0.97
C GLY A 7 3.85 -6.19 -1.75
N ILE A 8 2.98 -6.80 -2.57
CA ILE A 8 1.91 -6.09 -3.32
C ILE A 8 0.88 -5.43 -2.40
N SER A 9 0.74 -5.92 -1.17
CA SER A 9 -0.15 -5.43 -0.12
C SER A 9 0.48 -4.38 0.80
N SER A 10 1.67 -3.88 0.44
CA SER A 10 2.40 -2.89 1.23
C SER A 10 2.49 -1.54 0.51
N ARG A 11 2.22 -0.46 1.24
CA ARG A 11 2.33 0.93 0.78
C ARG A 11 3.08 1.76 1.80
N CYS A 12 3.76 2.79 1.34
CA CYS A 12 4.56 3.65 2.19
C CYS A 12 3.72 4.85 2.62
N PHE A 13 3.69 5.08 3.93
CA PHE A 13 2.97 6.16 4.57
C PHE A 13 3.98 7.04 5.29
N PRO A 14 3.90 8.37 5.15
CA PRO A 14 4.73 9.28 5.92
C PRO A 14 4.42 9.10 7.40
N SER A 15 5.45 8.96 8.25
CA SER A 15 5.28 8.77 9.68
C SER A 15 6.49 9.25 10.47
N THR A 16 6.25 9.65 11.71
CA THR A 16 7.26 10.00 12.72
C THR A 16 7.30 8.95 13.84
N ILE A 17 6.74 7.76 13.58
CA ILE A 17 6.53 6.71 14.58
C ILE A 17 7.87 6.16 15.07
N LEU A 18 8.12 6.31 16.37
CA LEU A 18 9.27 5.76 17.08
C LEU A 18 8.81 5.04 18.36
N LYS A 19 9.68 4.17 18.89
CA LYS A 19 9.43 3.51 20.18
C LYS A 19 9.31 4.57 21.29
N LEU A 20 8.37 4.38 22.23
CA LEU A 20 8.22 5.26 23.39
C LEU A 20 9.58 5.49 24.08
N GLY A 21 9.91 6.76 24.35
CA GLY A 21 11.19 7.18 24.94
C GLY A 21 12.22 7.74 23.95
N TYR A 22 11.98 7.67 22.64
CA TYR A 22 12.80 8.34 21.63
C TYR A 22 12.15 9.64 21.13
N GLN A 23 12.97 10.66 20.86
CA GLN A 23 12.51 11.94 20.29
C GLN A 23 12.09 11.73 18.82
N PRO A 24 10.81 11.99 18.45
CA PRO A 24 10.37 11.89 17.07
C PRO A 24 11.12 12.89 16.20
N GLU A 25 11.57 12.46 15.01
CA GLU A 25 12.08 13.38 14.01
C GLU A 25 10.97 14.34 13.56
N THR A 26 11.35 15.61 13.29
CA THR A 26 10.42 16.65 12.82
C THR A 26 9.94 16.40 11.39
N ILE A 27 10.71 15.65 10.59
CA ILE A 27 10.40 15.33 9.20
C ILE A 27 9.83 13.90 9.14
N PRO A 28 8.57 13.73 8.68
CA PRO A 28 7.99 12.40 8.54
C PRO A 28 8.72 11.60 7.44
N LYS A 29 9.17 10.40 7.80
CA LYS A 29 9.82 9.46 6.88
C LYS A 29 8.79 8.53 6.26
N GLY A 30 9.01 8.16 5.00
CA GLY A 30 8.17 7.17 4.31
C GLY A 30 8.47 5.77 4.82
N ASN A 31 7.60 5.23 5.69
CA ASN A 31 7.71 3.85 6.17
C ASN A 31 6.63 2.99 5.51
N CYS A 32 6.99 1.78 5.10
CA CYS A 32 6.08 0.90 4.36
C CYS A 32 5.36 -0.08 5.28
N TYR A 33 4.04 0.03 5.27
CA TYR A 33 3.13 -0.76 6.11
C TYR A 33 2.17 -1.56 5.24
N GLN A 34 1.68 -2.66 5.80
CA GLN A 34 0.59 -3.41 5.20
C GLN A 34 -0.69 -2.58 5.30
N PHE A 35 -1.47 -2.56 4.22
CA PHE A 35 -2.70 -1.79 4.17
C PHE A 35 -3.84 -2.59 3.53
N GLN A 36 -5.06 -2.18 3.82
CA GLN A 36 -6.27 -2.68 3.18
C GLN A 36 -7.25 -1.52 3.01
N CYS A 37 -7.88 -1.43 1.83
CA CYS A 37 -8.94 -0.46 1.61
C CYS A 37 -10.30 -1.07 1.94
N ALA A 38 -11.21 -0.26 2.49
CA ALA A 38 -12.62 -0.62 2.60
C ALA A 38 -13.23 -0.84 1.20
N ALA A 39 -14.32 -1.62 1.12
CA ALA A 39 -14.98 -1.96 -0.14
C ALA A 39 -15.39 -0.72 -0.97
N GLU A 40 -15.78 0.37 -0.28
CA GLU A 40 -16.14 1.64 -0.92
C GLU A 40 -14.95 2.53 -1.29
N GLY A 41 -13.73 2.17 -0.89
CA GLY A 41 -12.52 2.96 -1.11
C GLY A 41 -12.48 4.29 -0.35
N ARG A 42 -13.29 4.44 0.71
CA ARG A 42 -13.39 5.64 1.55
C ARG A 42 -12.58 5.57 2.84
N GLU A 43 -12.12 4.37 3.21
CA GLU A 43 -11.29 4.15 4.38
C GLU A 43 -10.06 3.31 4.03
N VAL A 44 -8.95 3.58 4.72
CA VAL A 44 -7.73 2.77 4.63
C VAL A 44 -7.38 2.23 6.01
N TYR A 45 -7.30 0.92 6.13
CA TYR A 45 -6.77 0.23 7.31
C TYR A 45 -5.27 0.05 7.15
N VAL A 46 -4.47 0.56 8.08
CA VAL A 46 -3.00 0.42 8.08
C VAL A 46 -2.57 -0.38 9.30
N LEU A 47 -1.69 -1.37 9.10
CA LEU A 47 -1.14 -2.19 10.17
C LEU A 47 0.26 -1.73 10.53
N VAL A 48 0.38 -1.07 11.68
CA VAL A 48 1.65 -0.57 12.24
C VAL A 48 2.04 -1.46 13.41
N ALA A 49 3.04 -2.32 13.21
CA ALA A 49 3.60 -3.19 14.25
C ALA A 49 2.55 -3.99 15.06
N GLY A 50 1.54 -4.52 14.37
CA GLY A 50 0.44 -5.29 14.97
C GLY A 50 -0.75 -4.46 15.45
N GLN A 51 -0.65 -3.13 15.45
CA GLN A 51 -1.77 -2.23 15.72
C GLN A 51 -2.47 -1.84 14.40
N LYS A 52 -3.80 -1.86 14.39
CA LYS A 52 -4.62 -1.43 13.26
C LYS A 52 -5.04 0.02 13.47
N VAL A 53 -4.71 0.89 12.53
CA VAL A 53 -5.21 2.28 12.47
C VAL A 53 -6.10 2.48 11.24
N VAL A 54 -7.09 3.36 11.36
CA VAL A 54 -8.09 3.59 10.32
C VAL A 54 -8.02 5.03 9.85
N CYS A 55 -7.63 5.23 8.59
CA CYS A 55 -7.69 6.51 7.91
C CYS A 55 -9.10 6.74 7.38
N GLN A 56 -9.77 7.76 7.90
CA GLN A 56 -11.12 8.16 7.48
C GLN A 56 -11.11 9.51 6.75
N GLN A 57 -10.08 10.32 6.98
CA GLN A 57 -9.91 11.64 6.37
C GLN A 57 -8.60 11.74 5.59
N ASN A 58 -8.62 12.54 4.53
CA ASN A 58 -7.43 12.84 3.73
C ASN A 58 -6.38 13.57 4.58
N SER A 59 -5.11 13.17 4.45
CA SER A 59 -3.96 13.73 5.19
C SER A 59 -4.09 13.70 6.72
N GLN A 60 -5.00 12.87 7.26
CA GLN A 60 -5.21 12.71 8.70
C GLN A 60 -3.95 12.22 9.40
N LYS A 61 -3.65 12.76 10.58
CA LYS A 61 -2.55 12.31 11.44
C LYS A 61 -3.10 11.45 12.56
N LEU A 62 -2.60 10.22 12.70
CA LEU A 62 -3.07 9.26 13.71
C LEU A 62 -1.92 8.80 14.60
N SER A 63 -2.14 8.76 15.91
CA SER A 63 -1.21 8.17 16.87
C SER A 63 -1.44 6.66 17.00
N VAL A 64 -0.37 5.90 17.27
CA VAL A 64 -0.42 4.45 17.42
C VAL A 64 -0.14 4.07 18.86
N LYS A 65 -0.97 3.20 19.44
CA LYS A 65 -0.80 2.72 20.82
C LYS A 65 0.58 2.06 20.99
N GLY A 66 1.34 2.51 21.99
CA GLY A 66 2.68 1.98 22.28
C GLY A 66 3.83 2.67 21.52
N TYR A 67 3.53 3.74 20.77
CA TYR A 67 4.53 4.50 20.01
C TYR A 67 4.41 6.01 20.25
N SER A 68 5.55 6.71 20.13
CA SER A 68 5.59 8.17 20.05
C SER A 68 5.45 8.61 18.59
N GLY A 69 4.80 9.76 18.35
CA GLY A 69 4.63 10.35 17.02
C GLY A 69 3.29 10.01 16.36
N TYR A 70 3.27 10.08 15.02
CA TYR A 70 2.06 9.89 14.23
C TYR A 70 2.34 9.27 12.85
N ILE A 71 1.33 8.61 12.28
CA ILE A 71 1.27 8.24 10.87
C ILE A 71 0.38 9.24 10.13
N VAL A 72 0.76 9.57 8.90
CA VAL A 72 0.00 10.45 8.00
C VAL A 72 -0.75 9.58 6.99
N CYS A 73 -2.07 9.75 6.93
CA CYS A 73 -2.95 9.11 5.97
C CYS A 73 -2.78 9.69 4.56
N PRO A 74 -3.20 8.98 3.51
CA PRO A 74 -3.07 9.46 2.12
C PRO A 74 -3.78 10.79 1.90
N ASP A 75 -3.22 11.65 1.05
CA ASP A 75 -3.83 12.95 0.70
C ASP A 75 -5.15 12.81 -0.07
N ASN A 76 -5.36 11.66 -0.70
CA ASN A 76 -6.62 11.31 -1.33
C ASN A 76 -6.85 9.81 -1.16
N ILE A 77 -7.67 9.45 -0.16
CA ILE A 77 -7.99 8.05 0.18
C ILE A 77 -8.60 7.31 -1.01
N PHE A 78 -9.52 7.96 -1.73
CA PHE A 78 -10.19 7.35 -2.88
C PHE A 78 -9.22 7.02 -4.01
N LYS A 79 -8.36 7.97 -4.37
CA LYS A 79 -7.32 7.76 -5.40
C LYS A 79 -6.31 6.71 -4.94
N PHE A 80 -5.90 6.76 -3.67
CA PHE A 80 -4.98 5.78 -3.09
C PHE A 80 -5.53 4.34 -3.21
N CYS A 81 -6.81 4.13 -2.89
CA CYS A 81 -7.45 2.82 -3.00
C CYS A 81 -7.73 2.37 -4.43
N ARG A 82 -8.02 3.31 -5.34
CA ARG A 82 -8.25 3.00 -6.77
C ARG A 82 -6.95 2.86 -7.58
N TYR A 83 -5.82 3.28 -7.02
CA TYR A 83 -4.52 3.19 -7.71
C TYR A 83 -4.06 1.72 -7.81
N LYS A 84 -4.34 1.11 -8.97
CA LYS A 84 -3.70 -0.14 -9.39
C LYS A 84 -2.28 0.17 -9.85
N ARG A 85 -1.30 -0.60 -9.35
CA ARG A 85 0.09 -0.51 -9.82
C ARG A 85 0.12 -0.62 -11.34
N PHE A 86 1.07 0.08 -11.96
CA PHE A 86 1.40 0.06 -13.39
C PHE A 86 1.55 -1.39 -13.84
N CYS A 87 0.44 -1.95 -14.31
CA CYS A 87 0.18 -3.37 -14.57
C CYS A 87 0.54 -4.36 -13.44
N PRO A 88 -0.39 -5.24 -13.04
CA PRO A 88 -0.09 -6.26 -12.03
C PRO A 88 1.08 -7.13 -12.51
N ASN A 89 2.07 -7.33 -11.61
CA ASN A 89 3.30 -8.11 -11.84
C ASN A 89 4.03 -7.81 -13.17
N PHE A 90 3.95 -6.58 -13.70
CA PHE A 90 4.52 -6.24 -15.01
C PHE A 90 4.06 -7.21 -16.12
N CYS A 91 2.80 -7.65 -16.04
CA CYS A 91 2.21 -8.64 -16.94
C CYS A 91 2.98 -9.96 -16.98
N SER A 92 3.67 -10.32 -15.90
CA SER A 92 4.50 -11.53 -15.75
C SER A 92 5.50 -11.73 -16.90
N ALA A 93 5.94 -10.63 -17.53
CA ALA A 93 6.69 -10.63 -18.78
C ALA A 93 6.02 -11.36 -19.97
N ASN A 94 4.74 -11.74 -19.85
CA ASN A 94 3.93 -12.46 -20.83
C ASN A 94 2.89 -11.55 -21.51
N GLY A 95 3.07 -10.23 -21.44
CA GLY A 95 2.12 -9.28 -21.97
C GLY A 95 2.66 -7.85 -22.02
N VAL A 96 1.91 -6.97 -22.67
CA VAL A 96 2.22 -5.54 -22.77
C VAL A 96 1.35 -4.76 -21.80
N CYS A 97 1.95 -3.83 -21.06
CA CYS A 97 1.22 -2.94 -20.19
C CYS A 97 0.68 -1.73 -20.94
N ILE A 98 -0.65 -1.62 -21.07
CA ILE A 98 -1.31 -0.48 -21.70
C ILE A 98 -2.41 0.02 -20.76
N ASN A 99 -2.36 1.30 -20.39
CA ASN A 99 -3.38 1.93 -19.52
C ASN A 99 -3.67 1.14 -18.22
N ASN A 100 -2.62 0.68 -17.54
CA ASN A 100 -2.70 -0.14 -16.31
C ASN A 100 -3.43 -1.49 -16.48
N ARG A 101 -3.54 -2.01 -17.71
CA ARG A 101 -4.05 -3.35 -18.00
C ARG A 101 -3.00 -4.14 -18.77
N CYS A 102 -2.93 -5.43 -18.46
CA CYS A 102 -2.09 -6.36 -19.19
C CYS A 102 -2.83 -6.88 -20.43
N ILE A 103 -2.20 -6.67 -21.58
CA ILE A 103 -2.59 -7.30 -22.84
C ILE A 103 -1.69 -8.52 -23.01
N CYS A 104 -2.23 -9.71 -22.77
CA CYS A 104 -1.45 -10.94 -22.78
C CYS A 104 -1.07 -11.38 -24.19
N LEU A 105 0.15 -11.91 -24.32
CA LEU A 105 0.62 -12.58 -25.52
C LEU A 105 -0.18 -13.88 -25.75
N LYS A 106 -0.19 -14.37 -27.00
CA LYS A 106 -0.93 -15.58 -27.38
C LYS A 106 -0.51 -16.77 -26.49
N GLY A 107 -1.49 -17.45 -25.91
CA GLY A 107 -1.27 -18.59 -25.01
C GLY A 107 -1.28 -18.24 -23.53
N PHE A 108 -1.21 -16.95 -23.18
CA PHE A 108 -1.26 -16.46 -21.79
C PHE A 108 -2.56 -15.73 -21.48
N TYR A 109 -2.99 -15.78 -20.22
CA TYR A 109 -4.21 -15.13 -19.72
C TYR A 109 -4.12 -14.87 -18.21
N GLY A 110 -5.16 -14.23 -17.68
CA GLY A 110 -5.20 -13.75 -16.29
C GLY A 110 -4.91 -12.24 -16.21
N PRO A 111 -5.18 -11.63 -15.04
CA PRO A 111 -5.06 -10.17 -14.86
C PRO A 111 -3.64 -9.64 -15.07
N ASP A 112 -2.63 -10.50 -14.91
CA ASP A 112 -1.20 -10.24 -15.09
C ASP A 112 -0.52 -11.24 -16.04
N CYS A 113 -1.27 -11.96 -16.87
CA CYS A 113 -0.75 -12.92 -17.84
C CYS A 113 0.10 -14.07 -17.26
N TYR A 114 -0.09 -14.44 -15.97
CA TYR A 114 0.67 -15.53 -15.37
C TYR A 114 0.22 -16.92 -15.84
N SER A 115 -1.05 -17.08 -16.23
CA SER A 115 -1.61 -18.39 -16.57
C SER A 115 -1.42 -18.71 -18.04
N ASN A 116 -1.02 -19.94 -18.36
CA ASN A 116 -0.98 -20.47 -19.71
C ASN A 116 -2.02 -21.60 -19.87
N LYS A 117 -2.50 -21.82 -21.10
CA LYS A 117 -3.25 -23.05 -21.37
C LYS A 117 -2.20 -24.14 -21.58
N PRO A 118 -2.23 -25.25 -20.82
CA PRO A 118 -1.46 -26.42 -21.22
C PRO A 118 -1.98 -26.86 -22.60
N VAL A 119 -1.04 -27.04 -23.52
CA VAL A 119 -1.28 -27.65 -24.83
C VAL A 119 -1.49 -29.15 -24.64
#